data_AF-A0A7H0FXX7-F1
#
_entry.id   AF-A0A7H0FXX7-F1
#
_cell.length_a   1.000
_cell.length_b   1.000
_cell.length_c   1.000
_cell.angle_alpha   90.00
_cell.angle_beta   90.00
_cell.angle_gamma   90.00
#
_symmetry.space_group_name_H-M   'P 1'
#
loop_
_entity.id
_entity.type
_entity.pdbx_description
1 polymer ?
#
loop_
_entity_poly.entity_id
_entity_poly.type
_entity_poly.pdbx_seq_one_letter_code
_entity_poly.pdbx_strand_id
1 'polypeptide(L)'
;MLKDLLLASFHHLLFFALIAMLVTESVLLRGRVDGVVVQHLARLDSGYGMSAGLLLVVGLLRVFQGVKGYDFYLHNPWFHAKLGCFVLAGLLSILPTIRFLRWRKALAADPAFVPAAGEVAALARIVRFELLLVAAILVFAAMMARYGGF
;
A
#
# COMPACT_ATOMS: atom_id res chain seq x y z
N MET A 1 -5.82 5.99 26.95
CA MET A 1 -5.71 4.52 26.82
C MET A 1 -6.65 3.95 25.76
N LEU A 2 -7.97 4.08 25.86
CA LEU A 2 -8.89 3.54 24.84
C LEU A 2 -8.69 4.14 23.43
N LYS A 3 -8.53 5.47 23.31
CA LYS A 3 -8.30 6.13 22.01
C LYS A 3 -7.04 5.64 21.30
N ASP A 4 -5.93 5.51 22.05
CA ASP A 4 -4.66 5.01 21.53
C ASP A 4 -4.77 3.54 21.08
N LEU A 5 -5.45 2.70 21.88
CA LEU A 5 -5.75 1.31 21.51
C LEU A 5 -6.55 1.24 20.20
N LEU A 6 -7.63 2.03 20.07
CA LEU A 6 -8.45 2.04 18.86
C LEU A 6 -7.62 2.48 17.64
N LEU A 7 -6.89 3.60 17.75
CA LEU A 7 -6.04 4.08 16.65
C LEU A 7 -4.97 3.05 16.26
N ALA A 8 -4.34 2.39 17.23
CA ALA A 8 -3.40 1.33 16.96
C ALA A 8 -4.08 0.15 16.24
N SER A 9 -5.20 -0.37 16.74
CA SER A 9 -5.94 -1.47 16.12
C SER A 9 -6.35 -1.14 14.68
N PHE A 10 -6.93 0.05 14.46
CA PHE A 10 -7.28 0.51 13.12
C PHE A 10 -6.06 0.60 12.19
N HIS A 11 -4.94 1.13 12.69
CA HIS A 11 -3.71 1.19 11.89
C HIS A 11 -3.24 -0.19 11.44
N HIS A 12 -3.26 -1.20 12.32
CA HIS A 12 -2.85 -2.55 11.96
C HIS A 12 -3.84 -3.21 10.99
N LEU A 13 -5.15 -3.04 11.19
CA LEU A 13 -6.16 -3.57 10.27
C LEU A 13 -6.06 -2.94 8.88
N LEU A 14 -5.83 -1.63 8.80
CA LEU A 14 -5.61 -0.94 7.52
C LEU A 14 -4.33 -1.43 6.84
N PHE A 15 -3.26 -1.65 7.60
CA PHE A 15 -2.01 -2.18 7.06
C PHE A 15 -2.18 -3.61 6.54
N PHE A 16 -2.90 -4.46 7.27
CA PHE A 16 -3.23 -5.81 6.86
C PHE A 16 -4.08 -5.82 5.58
N ALA A 17 -5.12 -4.98 5.50
CA ALA A 17 -5.95 -4.84 4.31
C ALA A 17 -5.11 -4.39 3.09
N LEU A 18 -4.22 -3.42 3.29
CA LEU A 18 -3.29 -2.94 2.26
C LEU A 18 -2.42 -4.08 1.73
N ILE A 19 -1.79 -4.87 2.61
CA ILE A 19 -1.00 -6.04 2.20
C ILE A 19 -1.86 -7.04 1.42
N ALA A 20 -3.05 -7.37 1.93
CA ALA A 20 -3.92 -8.38 1.32
C ALA A 20 -4.32 -7.99 -0.11
N MET A 21 -4.68 -6.73 -0.34
CA MET A 21 -5.03 -6.24 -1.68
C MET A 21 -3.82 -6.25 -2.61
N LEU A 22 -2.66 -5.77 -2.16
CA LEU A 22 -1.45 -5.72 -2.98
C LEU A 22 -0.92 -7.12 -3.34
N VAL A 23 -1.01 -8.08 -2.41
CA VAL A 23 -0.70 -9.50 -2.70
C VAL A 23 -1.68 -10.05 -3.74
N THR A 24 -2.97 -9.75 -3.61
CA THR A 24 -3.99 -10.20 -4.55
C THR A 24 -3.74 -9.65 -5.96
N GLU A 25 -3.41 -8.37 -6.08
CA GLU A 25 -2.99 -7.75 -7.34
C GLU A 25 -1.77 -8.44 -7.94
N SER A 26 -0.74 -8.70 -7.13
CA SER A 26 0.46 -9.41 -7.58
C SER A 26 0.15 -10.82 -8.10
N VAL A 27 -0.84 -11.50 -7.52
CA VAL A 27 -1.28 -12.83 -7.98
C VAL A 27 -2.05 -12.73 -9.29
N LEU A 28 -3.00 -11.79 -9.39
CA LEU A 28 -3.79 -11.57 -10.58
C LEU A 28 -2.92 -11.17 -11.79
N LEU A 29 -1.93 -10.30 -11.58
CA LEU A 29 -1.00 -9.88 -12.63
C LEU A 29 -0.03 -10.98 -13.08
N ARG A 30 0.12 -12.06 -12.32
CA ARG A 30 0.91 -13.23 -12.73
C ARG A 30 0.14 -14.17 -13.65
N GLY A 31 -1.19 -14.13 -13.57
CA GLY A 31 -2.09 -14.98 -14.35
C GLY A 31 -2.45 -14.38 -15.72
N ARG A 32 -3.43 -14.99 -16.38
CA ARG A 32 -4.04 -14.44 -17.59
C ARG A 32 -4.92 -13.25 -17.20
N VAL A 33 -4.64 -12.07 -17.73
CA VAL A 33 -5.44 -10.86 -17.50
C VAL A 33 -6.53 -10.77 -18.56
N ASP A 34 -7.75 -11.16 -18.18
CA ASP A 34 -8.96 -10.99 -18.98
C ASP A 34 -9.80 -9.80 -18.49
N GLY A 35 -10.96 -9.56 -19.11
CA GLY A 35 -11.84 -8.46 -18.74
C GLY A 35 -12.32 -8.52 -17.28
N VAL A 36 -12.56 -9.71 -16.72
CA VAL A 36 -12.98 -9.87 -15.32
C VAL A 36 -11.83 -9.48 -14.39
N VAL A 37 -10.62 -9.96 -14.68
CA VAL A 37 -9.41 -9.63 -13.92
C VAL A 37 -9.11 -8.12 -13.97
N VAL A 38 -9.29 -7.46 -15.12
CA VAL A 38 -9.14 -6.00 -15.25
C VAL A 38 -10.08 -5.25 -14.29
N GLN A 39 -11.35 -5.67 -14.20
CA GLN A 39 -12.28 -5.05 -13.26
C GLN A 39 -11.91 -5.31 -11.80
N HIS A 40 -11.46 -6.51 -11.47
CA HIS A 40 -10.98 -6.85 -10.12
C HIS A 40 -9.75 -6.05 -9.74
N LEU A 41 -8.75 -5.93 -10.62
CA LEU A 41 -7.55 -5.11 -10.41
C LEU A 41 -7.92 -3.66 -10.11
N ALA A 42 -8.81 -3.05 -10.91
CA ALA A 42 -9.20 -1.66 -10.67
C ALA A 42 -9.95 -1.46 -9.33
N ARG A 43 -10.73 -2.44 -8.87
CA ARG A 43 -11.44 -2.37 -7.58
C ARG A 43 -10.49 -2.58 -6.40
N LEU A 44 -9.59 -3.56 -6.51
CA LEU A 44 -8.57 -3.84 -5.50
C LEU A 44 -7.63 -2.63 -5.33
N ASP A 45 -7.17 -2.06 -6.44
CA ASP A 45 -6.27 -0.90 -6.43
C ASP A 45 -6.93 0.34 -5.82
N SER A 46 -8.21 0.56 -6.10
CA SER A 46 -8.98 1.63 -5.43
C SER A 46 -9.08 1.39 -3.92
N GLY A 47 -9.30 0.13 -3.50
CA GLY A 47 -9.31 -0.26 -2.09
C GLY A 47 -7.94 -0.07 -1.44
N TYR A 48 -6.86 -0.47 -2.11
CA TYR A 48 -5.48 -0.27 -1.69
C TYR A 48 -5.20 1.21 -1.46
N GLY A 49 -5.53 2.07 -2.44
CA GLY A 49 -5.33 3.52 -2.34
C GLY A 49 -6.12 4.13 -1.18
N MET A 50 -7.37 3.71 -0.98
CA MET A 50 -8.18 4.14 0.16
C MET A 50 -7.58 3.70 1.50
N SER A 51 -7.16 2.44 1.62
CA SER A 51 -6.49 1.92 2.82
C SER A 51 -5.18 2.65 3.09
N ALA A 52 -4.38 2.94 2.06
CA ALA A 52 -3.15 3.70 2.20
C ALA A 52 -3.41 5.13 2.71
N GLY A 53 -4.40 5.83 2.12
CA GLY A 53 -4.80 7.17 2.58
C GLY A 53 -5.26 7.18 4.04
N LEU A 54 -6.16 6.26 4.41
CA LEU A 54 -6.63 6.11 5.79
C LEU A 54 -5.50 5.74 6.75
N LEU A 55 -4.61 4.84 6.34
CA LEU A 55 -3.47 4.43 7.15
C LEU A 55 -2.55 5.61 7.46
N LEU A 56 -2.30 6.49 6.48
CA LEU A 56 -1.50 7.70 6.65
C LEU A 56 -2.16 8.65 7.65
N VAL A 57 -3.47 8.91 7.51
CA VAL A 57 -4.23 9.76 8.44
C VAL A 57 -4.16 9.20 9.86
N VAL A 58 -4.46 7.91 10.05
CA VAL A 58 -4.38 7.26 11.37
C VAL A 58 -2.94 7.27 11.91
N GLY A 59 -1.95 7.08 11.04
CA GLY A 59 -0.53 7.16 11.40
C GLY A 59 -0.13 8.53 11.94
N LEU A 60 -0.55 9.61 11.28
CA LEU A 60 -0.31 10.98 11.72
C LEU A 60 -1.03 11.28 13.05
N LEU A 61 -2.28 10.83 13.21
CA LEU A 61 -2.98 10.94 14.49
C LEU A 61 -2.22 10.26 15.62
N ARG A 62 -1.60 9.10 15.37
CA ARG A 62 -0.75 8.42 16.36
C ARG A 62 0.55 9.17 16.65
N VAL A 63 1.11 9.90 15.70
CA VAL A 63 2.31 10.72 15.90
C VAL A 63 2.00 11.92 16.81
N PHE A 64 0.90 12.62 16.57
CA PHE A 64 0.55 13.84 17.31
C PHE A 64 -0.23 13.59 18.60
N GLN A 65 -1.02 12.52 18.66
CA GLN A 65 -1.93 12.24 19.79
C GLN A 65 -1.61 10.91 20.51
N GLY A 66 -0.59 10.18 20.07
CA GLY A 66 -0.20 8.90 20.65
C GLY A 66 0.72 9.02 21.86
N VAL A 67 0.88 7.90 22.57
CA VAL A 67 1.54 7.83 23.88
C VAL A 67 3.04 8.18 23.85
N LYS A 68 3.72 7.97 22.72
CA LYS A 68 5.17 8.21 22.59
C LYS A 68 5.54 9.70 22.46
N GLY A 69 4.57 10.57 22.13
CA GLY A 69 4.79 11.99 21.86
C GLY A 69 5.53 12.24 20.53
N TYR A 70 5.28 13.40 19.92
CA TYR A 70 5.83 13.77 18.60
C TYR A 70 7.37 13.72 18.53
N ASP A 71 8.04 14.12 19.62
CA ASP A 71 9.50 14.24 19.68
C ASP A 71 10.23 12.90 19.50
N PHE A 72 9.64 11.80 20.00
CA PHE A 72 10.15 10.45 19.78
C PHE A 72 10.19 10.08 18.28
N TYR A 73 9.18 10.49 17.51
CA TYR A 73 9.11 10.17 16.09
C TYR A 73 10.10 11.00 15.28
N LEU A 74 10.28 12.29 15.63
CA LEU A 74 11.22 13.18 14.96
C LEU A 74 12.66 12.71 15.04
N HIS A 75 13.09 12.23 16.21
CA HIS A 75 14.48 11.82 16.43
C HIS A 75 14.75 10.34 16.10
N ASN A 76 13.73 9.58 15.68
CA ASN A 76 13.88 8.18 15.36
C ASN A 76 14.13 7.97 13.86
N PRO A 77 15.36 7.61 13.43
CA PRO A 77 15.69 7.44 12.01
C PRO A 77 14.85 6.33 11.35
N TRP A 78 14.44 5.31 12.11
CA TRP A 78 13.62 4.22 11.60
C TRP A 78 12.18 4.64 11.33
N PHE A 79 11.67 5.66 12.02
CA PHE A 79 10.39 6.26 11.67
C PHE A 79 10.46 6.94 10.29
N HIS A 80 11.51 7.73 10.03
CA HIS A 80 11.71 8.39 8.74
C HIS A 80 11.91 7.37 7.61
N ALA A 81 12.69 6.32 7.84
CA ALA A 81 12.87 5.24 6.86
C ALA A 81 11.53 4.54 6.53
N LYS A 82 10.75 4.20 7.57
CA LYS A 82 9.40 3.63 7.42
C LYS A 82 8.50 4.55 6.60
N LEU A 83 8.45 5.84 6.94
CA LEU A 83 7.61 6.81 6.26
C LEU A 83 8.07 7.03 4.81
N GLY A 84 9.38 7.09 4.57
CA GLY A 84 9.96 7.19 3.23
C GLY A 84 9.58 6.01 2.35
N CYS A 85 9.66 4.77 2.86
CA CYS A 85 9.20 3.60 2.13
C CYS A 85 7.69 3.63 1.84
N PHE A 86 6.88 4.11 2.80
CA PHE A 86 5.44 4.25 2.60
C PHE A 86 5.12 5.28 1.50
N VAL A 87 5.77 6.44 1.52
CA VAL A 87 5.61 7.47 0.49
C VAL A 87 6.08 6.96 -0.87
N LEU A 88 7.23 6.28 -0.93
CA LEU A 88 7.73 5.70 -2.18
C LEU A 88 6.79 4.66 -2.76
N ALA A 89 6.24 3.76 -1.92
CA ALA A 89 5.24 2.78 -2.35
C ALA A 89 3.98 3.48 -2.88
N GLY A 90 3.48 4.50 -2.19
CA GLY A 90 2.33 5.29 -2.66
C GLY A 90 2.59 6.01 -3.99
N LEU A 91 3.79 6.57 -4.19
CA LEU A 91 4.17 7.21 -5.45
C LEU A 91 4.27 6.22 -6.61
N LEU A 92 4.83 5.03 -6.36
CA LEU A 92 4.90 3.97 -7.36
C LEU A 92 3.51 3.47 -7.76
N SER A 93 2.60 3.37 -6.80
CA SER A 93 1.24 2.86 -7.00
C SER A 93 0.39 3.74 -7.91
N ILE A 94 0.72 5.03 -8.04
CA ILE A 94 0.06 5.92 -9.00
C ILE A 94 0.12 5.35 -10.42
N LEU A 95 1.21 4.69 -10.81
CA LEU A 95 1.35 4.14 -12.16
C LEU A 95 0.38 2.96 -12.40
N PRO A 96 0.37 1.87 -11.60
CA PRO A 96 -0.66 0.84 -11.64
C PRO A 96 -2.08 1.40 -11.64
N THR A 97 -2.41 2.31 -10.73
CA THR A 97 -3.75 2.92 -10.63
C THR A 97 -4.20 3.53 -11.95
N ILE A 98 -3.36 4.38 -12.56
CA ILE A 98 -3.69 5.01 -13.83
C ILE A 98 -3.88 3.96 -14.93
N ARG A 99 -3.04 2.91 -14.98
CA ARG A 99 -3.15 1.85 -16.00
C ARG A 99 -4.40 1.00 -15.82
N PHE A 100 -4.73 0.57 -14.61
CA PHE A 100 -5.94 -0.21 -14.34
C PHE A 100 -7.21 0.58 -14.66
N LEU A 101 -7.24 1.88 -14.35
CA LEU A 101 -8.36 2.75 -14.74
C LEU A 101 -8.47 2.89 -16.26
N ARG A 102 -7.34 2.99 -16.98
CA ARG A 102 -7.33 3.02 -18.45
C ARG A 102 -7.81 1.71 -19.05
N TRP A 103 -7.36 0.57 -18.54
CA TRP A 103 -7.82 -0.75 -18.98
C TRP A 103 -9.31 -0.94 -18.74
N ARG A 104 -9.82 -0.50 -17.59
CA ARG A 104 -11.26 -0.54 -17.30
C ARG A 104 -12.06 0.29 -18.30
N LYS A 105 -11.58 1.48 -18.68
CA LYS A 105 -12.20 2.31 -19.71
C LYS A 105 -12.14 1.66 -21.10
N ALA A 106 -10.99 1.08 -21.47
CA ALA A 106 -10.83 0.39 -22.74
C ALA A 106 -11.75 -0.83 -22.84
N LEU A 107 -11.87 -1.63 -21.77
CA LEU A 107 -12.78 -2.76 -21.69
C LEU A 107 -14.25 -2.35 -21.80
N ALA A 108 -14.62 -1.19 -21.25
CA ALA A 108 -15.98 -0.66 -21.39
C ALA A 108 -16.29 -0.21 -22.83
N ALA A 109 -15.28 0.20 -23.60
CA ALA A 109 -15.42 0.58 -25.00
C ALA A 109 -15.37 -0.62 -25.95
N ASP A 110 -14.55 -1.63 -25.63
CA ASP A 110 -14.38 -2.86 -26.38
C ASP A 110 -14.35 -4.07 -25.43
N PRO A 111 -15.41 -4.90 -25.38
CA PRO A 111 -15.45 -6.10 -24.55
C PRO A 111 -14.38 -7.15 -24.89
N ALA A 112 -13.79 -7.10 -26.09
CA ALA A 112 -12.70 -7.98 -26.51
C ALA A 112 -11.31 -7.43 -26.12
N PHE A 113 -11.25 -6.25 -25.49
CA PHE A 113 -9.99 -5.65 -25.06
C PHE A 113 -9.21 -6.57 -24.11
N VAL A 114 -7.94 -6.78 -24.44
CA VAL A 114 -6.97 -7.50 -23.61
C VAL A 114 -5.72 -6.63 -23.43
N PRO A 115 -5.24 -6.40 -22.20
CA PRO A 115 -4.00 -5.68 -21.97
C PRO A 115 -2.78 -6.32 -22.64
N ALA A 116 -1.87 -5.50 -23.15
CA ALA A 116 -0.64 -6.00 -23.74
C ALA A 116 0.23 -6.72 -22.70
N ALA A 117 0.75 -7.90 -23.05
CA ALA A 117 1.52 -8.74 -22.12
C ALA A 117 2.74 -8.04 -21.51
N GLY A 118 3.43 -7.19 -22.31
CA GLY A 118 4.55 -6.39 -21.82
C GLY A 118 4.16 -5.36 -20.75
N GLU A 119 2.97 -4.77 -20.87
CA GLU A 119 2.43 -3.83 -19.88
C GLU A 119 2.06 -4.55 -18.58
N VAL A 120 1.39 -5.70 -18.68
CA VAL A 120 1.07 -6.56 -17.52
C VAL A 120 2.35 -6.95 -16.78
N ALA A 121 3.38 -7.40 -17.49
CA ALA A 121 4.65 -7.78 -16.88
C ALA A 121 5.39 -6.60 -16.23
N ALA A 122 5.28 -5.39 -16.79
CA ALA A 122 5.82 -4.19 -16.17
C ALA A 122 5.10 -3.85 -14.86
N LEU A 123 3.76 -3.84 -14.84
CA LEU A 123 2.98 -3.58 -13.63
C LEU A 123 3.20 -4.67 -12.57
N ALA A 124 3.29 -5.93 -12.96
CA ALA A 124 3.59 -7.03 -12.05
C ALA A 124 4.93 -6.83 -11.30
N ARG A 125 5.95 -6.27 -11.97
CA ARG A 125 7.24 -5.95 -11.33
C ARG A 125 7.12 -4.79 -10.35
N ILE A 126 6.33 -3.77 -10.68
CA ILE A 126 6.10 -2.62 -9.80
C ILE A 126 5.38 -3.06 -8.53
N VAL A 127 4.28 -3.81 -8.66
CA VAL A 127 3.52 -4.32 -7.51
C VAL A 127 4.38 -5.23 -6.61
N ARG A 128 5.26 -6.04 -7.20
CA ARG A 128 6.23 -6.84 -6.42
C ARG A 128 7.24 -5.97 -5.68
N PHE A 129 7.70 -4.87 -6.30
CA PHE A 129 8.59 -3.95 -5.64
C PHE A 129 7.89 -3.20 -4.50
N GLU A 130 6.62 -2.84 -4.67
CA GLU A 130 5.79 -2.28 -3.59
C GLU A 130 5.64 -3.26 -2.43
N LEU A 131 5.47 -4.57 -2.70
CA LEU A 131 5.48 -5.60 -1.64
C LEU A 131 6.81 -5.64 -0.88
N LEU A 132 7.95 -5.47 -1.55
CA LEU A 132 9.26 -5.38 -0.89
C LEU A 132 9.36 -4.12 -0.01
N LEU A 133 8.84 -2.99 -0.47
CA LEU A 133 8.76 -1.76 0.33
C LEU A 133 7.87 -1.96 1.56
N VAL A 134 6.71 -2.61 1.40
CA VAL A 134 5.80 -2.93 2.50
C VAL A 134 6.44 -3.89 3.51
N ALA A 135 7.22 -4.87 3.06
CA ALA A 135 8.02 -5.71 3.95
C ALA A 135 9.09 -4.88 4.70
N ALA A 136 9.79 -3.97 4.03
CA ALA A 136 10.76 -3.08 4.68
C ALA A 136 10.09 -2.18 5.74
N ILE A 137 8.89 -1.66 5.48
CA ILE A 137 8.08 -0.89 6.44
C ILE A 137 7.85 -1.68 7.74
N LEU A 138 7.57 -2.99 7.65
CA LEU A 138 7.39 -3.85 8.83
C LEU A 138 8.68 -3.98 9.64
N VAL A 139 9.82 -4.18 8.97
CA VAL A 139 11.13 -4.26 9.62
C VAL A 139 11.47 -2.93 10.30
N PHE A 140 11.28 -1.80 9.61
CA PHE A 140 11.51 -0.47 10.18
C PHE A 140 10.58 -0.19 11.37
N ALA A 141 9.31 -0.62 11.32
CA ALA A 141 8.41 -0.50 12.45
C ALA A 141 8.91 -1.30 13.67
N ALA A 142 9.46 -2.51 13.46
CA ALA A 142 10.03 -3.32 14.53
C ALA A 142 11.32 -2.71 15.12
N MET A 143 12.19 -2.13 14.28
CA MET A 143 13.41 -1.44 14.73
C MET A 143 13.08 -0.15 15.48
N MET A 144 12.13 0.64 14.97
CA MET A 144 11.62 1.85 15.61
C MET A 144 11.10 1.58 17.02
N ALA A 145 10.37 0.47 17.22
CA ALA A 145 9.83 0.09 18.53
C ALA A 145 10.92 -0.21 19.58
N ARG A 146 12.14 -0.56 19.14
CA ARG A 146 13.30 -0.91 19.98
C ARG A 146 14.38 0.16 20.00
N TYR A 147 14.15 1.31 19.36
CA TYR A 147 15.12 2.40 19.30
C TYR A 147 15.45 2.91 20.71
N GLY A 148 16.74 2.93 21.06
CA GLY A 148 17.25 3.30 22.39
C GLY A 148 17.28 2.17 23.43
N GLY A 149 16.93 0.94 23.05
CA GLY A 149 16.93 -0.25 23.93
C GLY A 149 17.81 -1.41 23.43
N PHE A 150 18.82 -1.10 22.62
CA PHE A 150 19.90 -2.01 22.22
C PHE A 150 21.21 -1.58 22.87
#